data_AF-A0A0D6N398-F1
#
_entry.id   AF-A0A0D6N398-F1
#
_cell.length_a   1.000
_cell.length_b   1.000
_cell.length_c   1.000
_cell.angle_alpha   90.00
_cell.angle_beta   90.00
_cell.angle_gamma   90.00
#
_symmetry.space_group_name_H-M   'P 1'
#
loop_
_entity.id
_entity.type
_entity.pdbx_description
1 polymer ?
#
loop_
_entity_poly.entity_id
_entity_poly.type
_entity_poly.pdbx_seq_one_letter_code
_entity_poly.pdbx_strand_id
1 'polypeptide(L)'
;MTEPTPPNSPPRREDFARSEEVTRQQRDQLAAASYPRNLPSASALARRRTVLRWAKWALPATALLLLSSIAIWPEVDRLINANSAALRDMAKVKIESGNLLGATYRGVDEHNRPFMITADSAHQVTSERMDLRTPSADVLSQGDNWMLVRSQKGVYMQHANLLDLTGEVTLYRDDGLMMRSPVADIDLKRGVIASDSWVRAEGPFGVLDAKGYLLSQHDGVAQFRGPGRLILNDDRGSHSQEGKAS
;
A
#
# COMPACT_ATOMS: atom_id res chain seq x y z
N MET A 1 -45.29 17.71 -57.36
CA MET A 1 -46.62 18.11 -57.88
C MET A 1 -47.40 18.70 -56.71
N THR A 2 -48.09 19.82 -56.96
CA THR A 2 -48.56 20.93 -56.10
C THR A 2 -49.70 20.63 -55.09
N GLU A 3 -49.80 21.49 -54.06
CA GLU A 3 -50.70 21.57 -52.88
C GLU A 3 -52.18 21.93 -53.19
N PRO A 4 -53.13 21.84 -52.23
CA PRO A 4 -53.79 23.08 -51.75
C PRO A 4 -54.27 23.12 -50.26
N THR A 5 -54.28 24.32 -49.66
CA THR A 5 -54.77 24.68 -48.29
C THR A 5 -56.25 25.16 -48.29
N PRO A 6 -57.08 24.91 -47.25
CA PRO A 6 -58.45 25.44 -47.14
C PRO A 6 -58.59 26.74 -46.28
N PRO A 7 -59.64 27.57 -46.51
CA PRO A 7 -59.78 28.92 -45.97
C PRO A 7 -60.36 29.01 -44.54
N ASN A 8 -59.99 30.07 -43.83
CA ASN A 8 -60.23 30.35 -42.41
C ASN A 8 -61.38 31.36 -42.20
N SER A 9 -62.38 31.06 -41.35
CA SER A 9 -63.41 32.02 -40.87
C SER A 9 -63.87 31.69 -39.43
N PRO A 10 -63.95 32.64 -38.49
CA PRO A 10 -64.24 32.34 -37.07
C PRO A 10 -65.74 32.40 -36.65
N PRO A 11 -66.14 31.66 -35.59
CA PRO A 11 -67.53 31.51 -35.08
C PRO A 11 -68.07 32.72 -34.28
N ARG A 12 -69.42 32.85 -34.17
CA ARG A 12 -70.14 33.98 -33.52
C ARG A 12 -70.93 33.57 -32.27
N ARG A 13 -71.23 34.57 -31.42
CA ARG A 13 -71.67 34.46 -30.00
C ARG A 13 -73.04 33.77 -29.77
N GLU A 14 -73.81 33.57 -30.81
CA GLU A 14 -75.22 33.16 -30.71
C GLU A 14 -75.34 31.67 -30.39
N ASP A 15 -74.28 30.90 -30.64
CA ASP A 15 -74.16 29.47 -30.39
C ASP A 15 -74.20 29.09 -28.88
N PHE A 16 -74.15 30.07 -27.97
CA PHE A 16 -73.97 29.82 -26.53
C PHE A 16 -75.22 29.99 -25.66
N ALA A 17 -76.39 30.39 -26.17
CA ALA A 17 -77.59 30.55 -25.35
C ALA A 17 -78.38 29.22 -25.26
N ARG A 18 -78.11 28.38 -24.25
CA ARG A 18 -78.83 27.10 -23.99
C ARG A 18 -80.00 27.29 -23.03
N SER A 19 -81.14 26.66 -23.34
CA SER A 19 -82.44 26.76 -22.65
C SER A 19 -82.52 26.03 -21.30
N GLU A 20 -83.35 26.54 -20.39
CA GLU A 20 -83.40 26.22 -18.96
C GLU A 20 -83.75 24.75 -18.61
N GLU A 21 -84.36 24.01 -19.52
CA GLU A 21 -84.82 22.64 -19.28
C GLU A 21 -83.67 21.67 -18.97
N VAL A 22 -82.52 21.87 -19.64
CA VAL A 22 -81.31 21.07 -19.44
C VAL A 22 -80.78 21.21 -18.00
N THR A 23 -80.95 22.40 -17.42
CA THR A 23 -80.43 22.71 -16.08
C THR A 23 -81.18 21.96 -14.98
N ARG A 24 -82.49 21.69 -15.15
CA ARG A 24 -83.27 20.96 -14.14
C ARG A 24 -82.88 19.49 -14.04
N GLN A 25 -82.75 18.80 -15.18
CA GLN A 25 -82.38 17.38 -15.20
C GLN A 25 -81.01 17.13 -14.55
N GLN A 26 -80.09 18.08 -14.70
CA GLN A 26 -78.76 17.97 -14.11
C GLN A 26 -78.78 18.03 -12.58
N ARG A 27 -79.77 18.71 -11.96
CA ARG A 27 -79.87 18.80 -10.50
C ARG A 27 -80.37 17.50 -9.88
N ASP A 28 -81.32 16.83 -10.51
CA ASP A 28 -81.87 15.57 -9.98
C ASP A 28 -80.84 14.44 -10.00
N GLN A 29 -79.94 14.42 -10.99
CA GLN A 29 -78.84 13.46 -11.05
C GLN A 29 -77.80 13.66 -9.94
N LEU A 30 -77.60 14.90 -9.47
CA LEU A 30 -76.63 15.19 -8.40
C LEU A 30 -77.12 14.72 -7.02
N ALA A 31 -78.43 14.65 -6.80
CA ALA A 31 -79.00 14.25 -5.52
C ALA A 31 -78.86 12.73 -5.26
N ALA A 32 -78.91 11.90 -6.30
CA ALA A 32 -78.85 10.44 -6.19
C ALA A 32 -77.45 9.88 -5.86
N ALA A 33 -76.40 10.72 -5.86
CA ALA A 33 -75.00 10.28 -5.74
C ALA A 33 -74.42 10.31 -4.30
N SER A 34 -75.24 10.41 -3.26
CA SER A 34 -74.75 10.45 -1.87
C SER A 34 -74.58 9.05 -1.25
N TYR A 35 -73.38 8.49 -1.35
CA TYR A 35 -72.95 7.33 -0.55
C TYR A 35 -72.38 7.77 0.82
N PRO A 36 -72.66 7.04 1.93
CA PRO A 36 -72.07 7.37 3.23
C PRO A 36 -70.57 7.05 3.26
N ARG A 37 -69.73 8.02 3.66
CA ARG A 37 -68.28 7.83 3.85
C ARG A 37 -68.00 7.26 5.25
N ASN A 38 -67.26 6.16 5.33
CA ASN A 38 -66.72 5.65 6.60
C ASN A 38 -65.66 6.62 7.14
N LEU A 39 -65.83 7.11 8.37
CA LEU A 39 -64.91 8.04 9.03
C LEU A 39 -63.75 7.28 9.71
N PRO A 40 -62.49 7.70 9.54
CA PRO A 40 -61.34 7.06 10.19
C PRO A 40 -61.41 7.07 11.72
N SER A 41 -61.03 5.97 12.38
CA SER A 41 -61.10 5.81 13.83
C SER A 41 -60.11 6.72 14.59
N ALA A 42 -60.56 7.26 15.73
CA ALA A 42 -59.84 8.29 16.50
C ALA A 42 -58.45 7.84 17.00
N SER A 43 -58.25 6.55 17.26
CA SER A 43 -56.98 5.99 17.72
C SER A 43 -55.88 5.97 16.65
N ALA A 44 -56.25 5.85 15.37
CA ALA A 44 -55.32 5.94 14.24
C ALA A 44 -54.87 7.38 13.97
N LEU A 45 -55.76 8.35 14.19
CA LEU A 45 -55.47 9.78 14.09
C LEU A 45 -54.54 10.26 15.22
N ALA A 46 -54.76 9.80 16.47
CA ALA A 46 -53.94 10.19 17.62
C ALA A 46 -52.48 9.70 17.51
N ARG A 47 -52.28 8.47 17.02
CA ARG A 47 -50.93 7.87 16.87
C ARG A 47 -50.11 8.52 15.76
N ARG A 48 -50.74 8.94 14.66
CA ARG A 48 -50.07 9.74 13.62
C ARG A 48 -49.65 11.11 14.15
N ARG A 49 -50.51 11.78 14.93
CA ARG A 49 -50.24 13.13 15.45
C ARG A 49 -49.00 13.19 16.35
N THR A 50 -48.74 12.17 17.17
CA THR A 50 -47.56 12.14 18.06
C THR A 50 -46.26 11.92 17.28
N VAL A 51 -46.26 10.99 16.31
CA VAL A 51 -45.09 10.74 15.43
C VAL A 51 -44.75 12.00 14.62
N LEU A 52 -45.75 12.66 14.04
CA LEU A 52 -45.58 13.92 13.32
C LEU A 52 -45.05 15.05 14.23
N ARG A 53 -45.46 15.09 15.50
CA ARG A 53 -44.96 16.09 16.46
C ARG A 53 -43.50 15.87 16.83
N TRP A 54 -43.06 14.62 17.00
CA TRP A 54 -41.65 14.30 17.27
C TRP A 54 -40.76 14.54 16.05
N ALA A 55 -41.20 14.14 14.86
CA ALA A 55 -40.47 14.38 13.62
C ALA A 55 -40.21 15.87 13.37
N LYS A 56 -41.15 16.76 13.75
CA LYS A 56 -41.00 18.21 13.61
C LYS A 56 -39.82 18.80 14.43
N TRP A 57 -39.40 18.14 15.51
CA TRP A 57 -38.30 18.61 16.37
C TRP A 57 -37.02 17.80 16.20
N ALA A 58 -37.12 16.49 15.94
CA ALA A 58 -35.97 15.64 15.72
C ALA A 58 -35.17 16.08 14.47
N LEU A 59 -35.86 16.42 13.40
CA LEU A 59 -35.24 16.77 12.12
C LEU A 59 -34.34 18.03 12.20
N PRO A 60 -34.78 19.17 12.77
CA PRO A 60 -33.91 20.33 12.97
C PRO A 60 -32.82 20.10 14.03
N ALA A 61 -33.08 19.31 15.08
CA ALA A 61 -32.07 18.99 16.08
C ALA A 61 -30.91 18.18 15.49
N THR A 62 -31.21 17.16 14.67
CA THR A 62 -30.19 16.38 13.96
C THR A 62 -29.41 17.24 12.97
N ALA A 63 -30.08 18.15 12.26
CA ALA A 63 -29.41 19.09 11.36
C ALA A 63 -28.43 20.00 12.11
N LEU A 64 -28.83 20.56 13.27
CA LEU A 64 -27.96 21.38 14.12
C LEU A 64 -26.76 20.60 14.68
N LEU A 65 -26.98 19.33 15.04
CA LEU A 65 -25.91 18.45 15.52
C LEU A 65 -24.87 18.20 14.42
N LEU A 66 -25.33 17.89 13.20
CA LEU A 66 -24.45 17.69 12.04
C LEU A 66 -23.69 18.97 11.69
N LEU A 67 -24.34 20.13 11.71
CA LEU A 67 -23.69 21.42 11.47
C LEU A 67 -22.66 21.76 12.54
N SER A 68 -22.95 21.48 13.82
CA SER A 68 -21.99 21.68 14.91
C SER A 68 -20.78 20.77 14.77
N SER A 69 -20.97 19.53 14.33
CA SER A 69 -19.86 18.59 14.08
C SER A 69 -18.87 19.14 13.05
N ILE A 70 -19.38 19.73 11.96
CA ILE A 70 -18.54 20.35 10.92
C ILE A 70 -17.86 21.63 11.45
N ALA A 71 -18.55 22.43 12.25
CA ALA A 71 -18.00 23.66 12.82
C ALA A 71 -16.87 23.43 13.83
N ILE A 72 -16.87 22.29 14.53
CA ILE A 72 -15.86 21.91 15.52
C ILE A 72 -14.64 21.23 14.86
N TRP A 73 -14.76 20.74 13.62
CA TRP A 73 -13.68 20.12 12.86
C TRP A 73 -12.35 20.90 12.85
N PRO A 74 -12.29 22.23 12.61
CA PRO A 74 -11.02 22.97 12.61
C PRO A 74 -10.29 22.98 13.96
N GLU A 75 -10.99 22.87 15.09
CA GLU A 75 -10.37 22.81 16.42
C GLU A 75 -9.72 21.42 16.65
N VAL A 76 -10.38 20.36 16.18
CA VAL A 76 -9.88 18.98 16.22
C VAL A 76 -8.64 18.84 15.33
N ASP A 77 -8.69 19.39 14.11
CA ASP A 77 -7.54 19.44 13.21
C ASP A 77 -6.36 20.17 13.86
N ARG A 78 -6.59 21.28 14.58
CA ARG A 78 -5.54 22.00 15.30
C ARG A 78 -4.90 21.16 16.40
N LEU A 79 -5.69 20.39 17.16
CA LEU A 79 -5.19 19.54 18.25
C LEU A 79 -4.35 18.37 17.72
N ILE A 80 -4.76 17.74 16.61
CA ILE A 80 -4.03 16.66 15.95
C ILE A 80 -2.77 17.18 15.24
N ASN A 81 -2.87 18.36 14.61
CA ASN A 81 -1.75 18.98 13.91
C ASN A 81 -0.70 19.57 14.85
N ALA A 82 -1.07 20.03 16.05
CA ALA A 82 -0.10 20.47 17.06
C ALA A 82 0.84 19.33 17.47
N ASN A 83 0.32 18.11 17.62
CA ASN A 83 1.14 16.93 17.91
C ASN A 83 2.04 16.55 16.72
N SER A 84 1.53 16.70 15.50
CA SER A 84 2.30 16.47 14.28
C SER A 84 3.37 17.54 14.04
N ALA A 85 3.12 18.80 14.42
CA ALA A 85 4.07 19.91 14.35
C ALA A 85 5.19 19.74 15.39
N ALA A 86 4.87 19.35 16.62
CA ALA A 86 5.86 19.01 17.63
C ALA A 86 6.75 17.82 17.20
N LEU A 87 6.16 16.78 16.59
CA LEU A 87 6.92 15.67 16.00
C LEU A 87 7.79 16.12 14.81
N ARG A 88 7.31 17.04 13.98
CA ARG A 88 8.07 17.63 12.86
C ARG A 88 9.23 18.49 13.35
N ASP A 89 9.05 19.28 14.40
CA ASP A 89 10.11 20.09 14.99
C ASP A 89 11.17 19.22 15.66
N MET A 90 10.78 18.16 16.37
CA MET A 90 11.72 17.14 16.88
C MET A 90 12.43 16.39 15.74
N ALA A 91 11.72 16.06 14.65
CA ALA A 91 12.32 15.46 13.47
C ALA A 91 13.32 16.43 12.81
N LYS A 92 13.02 17.73 12.75
CA LYS A 92 13.90 18.76 12.18
C LYS A 92 15.19 18.93 13.00
N VAL A 93 15.10 18.95 14.33
CA VAL A 93 16.26 18.95 15.24
C VAL A 93 17.10 17.66 15.10
N LYS A 94 16.45 16.52 14.85
CA LYS A 94 17.14 15.24 14.60
C LYS A 94 17.81 15.20 13.21
N ILE A 95 17.21 15.81 12.20
CA ILE A 95 17.75 15.95 10.85
C ILE A 95 19.01 16.83 10.84
N GLU A 96 19.09 17.87 11.68
CA GLU A 96 20.31 18.68 11.84
C GLU A 96 21.52 17.88 12.36
N SER A 97 21.29 16.72 13.02
CA SER A 97 22.36 15.85 13.52
C SER A 97 22.82 14.76 12.53
N GLY A 98 22.23 14.67 11.33
CA GLY A 98 22.54 13.64 10.34
C GLY A 98 22.16 12.21 10.75
N ASN A 99 21.60 11.99 11.95
CA ASN A 99 21.26 10.68 12.49
C ASN A 99 19.81 10.27 12.17
N LEU A 100 19.67 9.32 11.26
CA LEU A 100 18.42 8.65 10.92
C LEU A 100 18.29 7.36 11.74
N LEU A 101 17.10 7.10 12.29
CA LEU A 101 16.77 5.79 12.90
C LEU A 101 15.93 5.00 11.89
N GLY A 102 16.19 3.69 11.79
CA GLY A 102 15.47 2.80 10.87
C GLY A 102 15.65 3.20 9.40
N ALA A 103 16.88 3.53 9.01
CA ALA A 103 17.18 3.97 7.65
C ALA A 103 16.91 2.82 6.65
N THR A 104 16.18 3.13 5.59
CA THR A 104 15.91 2.18 4.49
C THR A 104 16.23 2.86 3.17
N TYR A 105 17.07 2.23 2.37
CA TYR A 105 17.39 2.64 1.01
C TYR A 105 16.93 1.56 0.04
N ARG A 106 16.43 1.98 -1.12
CA ARG A 106 15.99 1.08 -2.20
C ARG A 106 16.58 1.56 -3.51
N GLY A 107 17.04 0.62 -4.32
CA GLY A 107 17.59 0.90 -5.63
C GLY A 107 17.31 -0.25 -6.59
N VAL A 108 17.84 -0.12 -7.79
CA VAL A 108 17.85 -1.18 -8.80
C VAL A 108 19.27 -1.34 -9.34
N ASP A 109 19.63 -2.58 -9.65
CA ASP A 109 20.91 -2.89 -10.27
C ASP A 109 20.86 -2.69 -11.80
N GLU A 110 21.96 -2.99 -12.51
CA GLU A 110 22.05 -2.88 -13.97
C GLU A 110 21.07 -3.77 -14.75
N HIS A 111 20.51 -4.79 -14.09
CA HIS A 111 19.52 -5.70 -14.65
C HIS A 111 18.10 -5.33 -14.23
N ASN A 112 17.92 -4.14 -13.66
CA ASN A 112 16.63 -3.63 -13.18
C ASN A 112 16.03 -4.50 -12.06
N ARG A 113 16.88 -5.20 -11.30
CA ARG A 113 16.49 -5.99 -10.12
C ARG A 113 16.53 -5.10 -8.88
N PRO A 114 15.49 -5.13 -8.04
CA PRO A 114 15.47 -4.32 -6.84
C PRO A 114 16.46 -4.86 -5.81
N PHE A 115 17.10 -3.94 -5.09
CA PHE A 115 17.80 -4.22 -3.85
C PHE A 115 17.33 -3.25 -2.77
N MET A 116 17.43 -3.68 -1.52
CA MET A 116 17.11 -2.85 -0.37
C MET A 116 18.21 -2.96 0.68
N ILE A 117 18.53 -1.82 1.30
CA ILE A 117 19.47 -1.71 2.41
C ILE A 117 18.66 -1.18 3.59
N THR A 118 18.71 -1.87 4.71
CA THR A 118 18.09 -1.48 5.97
C THR A 118 19.16 -1.36 7.05
N ALA A 119 19.00 -0.43 7.98
CA ALA A 119 19.91 -0.27 9.10
C ALA A 119 19.16 0.24 10.34
N ASP A 120 19.61 -0.16 11.53
CA ASP A 120 19.04 0.31 12.80
C ASP A 120 19.16 1.83 12.92
N SER A 121 20.30 2.35 12.50
CA SER A 121 20.58 3.78 12.42
C SER A 121 21.56 4.08 11.30
N ALA A 122 21.42 5.24 10.67
CA ALA A 122 22.35 5.78 9.69
C ALA A 122 22.78 7.18 10.10
N HIS A 123 24.07 7.47 10.03
CA HIS A 123 24.63 8.80 10.22
C HIS A 123 25.11 9.32 8.86
N GLN A 124 24.46 10.35 8.35
CA GLN A 124 24.82 10.99 7.10
C GLN A 124 26.04 11.90 7.32
N VAL A 125 27.19 11.48 6.80
CA VAL A 125 28.45 12.24 6.91
C VAL A 125 28.52 13.30 5.82
N THR A 126 28.09 12.96 4.60
CA THR A 126 27.94 13.88 3.46
C THR A 126 26.66 13.56 2.70
N SER A 127 26.30 14.35 1.69
CA SER A 127 25.13 14.04 0.84
C SER A 127 25.21 12.64 0.23
N GLU A 128 26.42 12.15 -0.08
CA GLU A 128 26.67 10.89 -0.77
C GLU A 128 27.14 9.75 0.14
N ARG A 129 27.53 10.02 1.39
CA ARG A 129 28.09 9.03 2.32
C ARG A 129 27.25 8.88 3.58
N MET A 130 26.86 7.64 3.88
CA MET A 130 26.14 7.27 5.09
C MET A 130 26.89 6.17 5.84
N ASP A 131 27.17 6.41 7.12
CA ASP A 131 27.68 5.39 8.03
C ASP A 131 26.48 4.66 8.66
N LEU A 132 26.43 3.34 8.53
CA LEU A 132 25.30 2.50 8.91
C LEU A 132 25.65 1.63 10.13
N ARG A 133 24.69 1.48 11.04
CA ARG A 133 24.76 0.57 12.19
C ARG A 133 23.83 -0.62 11.98
N THR A 134 24.37 -1.82 12.17
CA THR A 134 23.67 -3.09 11.92
C THR A 134 23.02 -3.15 10.52
N PRO A 135 23.74 -2.82 9.43
CA PRO A 135 23.12 -2.84 8.11
C PRO A 135 22.78 -4.28 7.66
N SER A 136 21.71 -4.37 6.89
CA SER A 136 21.23 -5.57 6.23
C SER A 136 20.83 -5.22 4.80
N ALA A 137 21.42 -5.90 3.82
CA ALA A 137 21.12 -5.71 2.41
C ALA A 137 20.47 -6.98 1.85
N ASP A 138 19.29 -6.85 1.27
CA ASP A 138 18.63 -7.90 0.51
C ASP A 138 18.71 -7.60 -0.99
N VAL A 139 19.04 -8.63 -1.77
CA VAL A 139 19.15 -8.55 -3.23
C VAL A 139 18.40 -9.73 -3.84
N LEU A 140 17.58 -9.44 -4.84
CA LEU A 140 16.92 -10.45 -5.66
C LEU A 140 17.87 -10.92 -6.76
N SER A 141 18.16 -12.21 -6.82
CA SER A 141 19.01 -12.84 -7.83
C SER A 141 18.20 -13.31 -9.05
N GLN A 142 18.87 -13.78 -10.10
CA GLN A 142 18.17 -14.43 -11.22
C GLN A 142 17.55 -15.76 -10.75
N GLY A 143 16.30 -16.01 -11.13
CA GLY A 143 15.62 -17.27 -10.85
C GLY A 143 14.81 -17.33 -9.55
N ASP A 144 14.45 -16.18 -8.97
CA ASP A 144 13.69 -16.05 -7.71
C ASP A 144 14.49 -16.37 -6.44
N ASN A 145 15.79 -16.63 -6.58
CA ASN A 145 16.69 -16.79 -5.44
C ASN A 145 16.98 -15.43 -4.78
N TRP A 146 16.90 -15.37 -3.45
CA TRP A 146 17.24 -14.17 -2.68
C TRP A 146 18.56 -14.35 -1.94
N MET A 147 19.24 -13.24 -1.72
CA MET A 147 20.46 -13.17 -0.93
C MET A 147 20.35 -12.06 0.10
N LEU A 148 20.76 -12.34 1.33
CA LEU A 148 20.77 -11.40 2.44
C LEU A 148 22.18 -11.29 3.00
N VAL A 149 22.70 -10.07 3.08
CA VAL A 149 24.00 -9.78 3.69
C VAL A 149 23.81 -8.87 4.89
N ARG A 150 24.42 -9.23 6.02
CA ARG A 150 24.31 -8.49 7.29
C ARG A 150 25.68 -8.26 7.89
N SER A 151 25.84 -7.18 8.65
CA SER A 151 27.06 -6.91 9.42
C SER A 151 26.75 -6.02 10.62
N GLN A 152 27.77 -5.75 11.45
CA GLN A 152 27.66 -4.84 12.58
C GLN A 152 27.72 -3.36 12.16
N LYS A 153 28.54 -3.05 11.15
CA LYS A 153 28.76 -1.68 10.66
C LYS A 153 28.88 -1.69 9.14
N GLY A 154 28.44 -0.62 8.51
CA GLY A 154 28.69 -0.43 7.08
C GLY A 154 28.84 1.01 6.69
N VAL A 155 29.33 1.23 5.48
CA VAL A 155 29.44 2.54 4.84
C VAL A 155 28.77 2.42 3.50
N TYR A 156 27.76 3.25 3.26
CA TYR A 156 27.07 3.31 1.99
C TYR A 156 27.43 4.59 1.23
N MET A 157 27.96 4.41 0.02
CA MET A 157 28.32 5.49 -0.92
C MET A 157 27.28 5.55 -2.05
N GLN A 158 26.33 6.47 -1.96
CA GLN A 158 25.15 6.54 -2.84
C GLN A 158 25.52 6.72 -4.31
N HIS A 159 26.36 7.71 -4.61
CA HIS A 159 26.80 7.98 -5.99
C HIS A 159 27.43 6.76 -6.68
N ALA A 160 28.19 5.96 -5.93
CA ALA A 160 28.92 4.80 -6.45
C ALA A 160 28.12 3.49 -6.34
N ASN A 161 27.02 3.46 -5.58
CA ASN A 161 26.30 2.24 -5.21
C ASN A 161 27.21 1.19 -4.56
N LEU A 162 28.19 1.66 -3.77
CA LEU A 162 29.12 0.81 -3.02
C LEU A 162 28.67 0.71 -1.56
N LEU A 163 28.65 -0.51 -1.05
CA LEU A 163 28.36 -0.81 0.34
C LEU A 163 29.52 -1.62 0.93
N ASP A 164 30.29 -0.96 1.80
CA ASP A 164 31.40 -1.57 2.52
C ASP A 164 30.89 -2.05 3.88
N LEU A 165 31.03 -3.34 4.17
CA LEU A 165 30.52 -3.96 5.39
C LEU A 165 31.67 -4.45 6.26
N THR A 166 31.55 -4.23 7.57
CA THR A 166 32.58 -4.61 8.55
C THR A 166 31.98 -5.14 9.84
N GLY A 167 32.70 -6.06 10.48
CA GLY A 167 32.31 -6.67 11.75
C GLY A 167 31.30 -7.78 11.55
N GLU A 168 31.80 -9.01 11.47
CA GLU A 168 31.02 -10.25 11.31
C GLU A 168 30.03 -10.17 10.14
N VAL A 169 30.56 -10.00 8.94
CA VAL A 169 29.74 -10.05 7.72
C VAL A 169 29.23 -11.46 7.52
N THR A 170 27.93 -11.58 7.40
CA THR A 170 27.25 -12.85 7.14
C THR A 170 26.38 -12.73 5.91
N LEU A 171 26.56 -13.65 4.97
CA LEU A 171 25.76 -13.78 3.76
C LEU A 171 24.94 -15.06 3.87
N TYR A 172 23.66 -14.96 3.55
CA TYR A 172 22.75 -16.08 3.41
C TYR A 172 22.13 -16.07 2.03
N ARG A 173 21.97 -17.26 1.46
CA ARG A 173 21.22 -17.50 0.23
C ARG A 173 20.22 -18.62 0.47
N ASP A 174 19.13 -18.57 -0.26
CA ASP A 174 17.99 -19.48 -0.17
C ASP A 174 18.31 -20.95 -0.47
N ASP A 175 19.37 -21.23 -1.25
CA ASP A 175 19.88 -22.58 -1.52
C ASP A 175 20.62 -23.23 -0.34
N GLY A 176 20.66 -22.55 0.82
CA GLY A 176 21.33 -23.01 2.02
C GLY A 176 22.81 -22.62 2.09
N LEU A 177 23.32 -21.83 1.15
CA LEU A 177 24.66 -21.24 1.27
C LEU A 177 24.70 -20.18 2.39
N MET A 178 25.68 -20.33 3.27
CA MET A 178 26.04 -19.35 4.30
C MET A 178 27.52 -19.01 4.16
N MET A 179 27.86 -17.72 4.17
CA MET A 179 29.26 -17.27 4.19
C MET A 179 29.50 -16.32 5.36
N ARG A 180 30.67 -16.45 5.99
CA ARG A 180 31.11 -15.57 7.08
C ARG A 180 32.49 -15.01 6.78
N SER A 181 32.64 -13.70 6.92
CA SER A 181 33.91 -12.99 6.76
C SER A 181 33.97 -11.77 7.68
N PRO A 182 35.16 -11.22 7.98
CA PRO A 182 35.27 -10.00 8.78
C PRO A 182 34.76 -8.75 8.05
N VAL A 183 34.93 -8.72 6.73
CA VAL A 183 34.64 -7.58 5.85
C VAL A 183 34.16 -8.05 4.49
N ALA A 184 33.36 -7.23 3.82
CA ALA A 184 32.92 -7.44 2.44
C ALA A 184 32.62 -6.10 1.76
N ASP A 185 33.09 -5.95 0.54
CA ASP A 185 32.78 -4.81 -0.33
C ASP A 185 31.74 -5.26 -1.36
N ILE A 186 30.66 -4.48 -1.49
CA ILE A 186 29.53 -4.81 -2.36
C ILE A 186 29.32 -3.70 -3.37
N ASP A 187 29.44 -4.03 -4.65
CA ASP A 187 28.94 -3.21 -5.75
C ASP A 187 27.50 -3.62 -6.04
N LEU A 188 26.56 -2.81 -5.54
CA LEU A 188 25.12 -3.07 -5.64
C LEU A 188 24.62 -2.90 -7.07
N LYS A 189 25.28 -2.03 -7.85
CA LYS A 189 24.91 -1.76 -9.24
C LYS A 189 25.29 -2.93 -10.15
N ARG A 190 26.48 -3.49 -9.96
CA ARG A 190 26.99 -4.65 -10.74
C ARG A 190 26.61 -6.00 -10.14
N GLY A 191 26.16 -6.03 -8.88
CA GLY A 191 25.85 -7.26 -8.16
C GLY A 191 27.09 -8.09 -7.84
N VAL A 192 28.20 -7.43 -7.51
CA VAL A 192 29.49 -8.06 -7.20
C VAL A 192 29.79 -7.90 -5.71
N ILE A 193 30.20 -8.98 -5.06
CA ILE A 193 30.67 -8.98 -3.67
C ILE A 193 32.10 -9.48 -3.65
N ALA A 194 33.01 -8.75 -3.02
CA ALA A 194 34.40 -9.15 -2.92
C ALA A 194 34.96 -8.92 -1.51
N SER A 195 36.02 -9.65 -1.19
CA SER A 195 36.83 -9.42 0.00
C SER A 195 38.21 -10.04 -0.20
N ASP A 196 39.23 -9.38 0.33
CA ASP A 196 40.59 -9.92 0.47
C ASP A 196 40.82 -10.57 1.85
N SER A 197 39.77 -10.64 2.67
CA SER A 197 39.80 -11.27 3.99
C SER A 197 39.35 -12.73 3.95
N TRP A 198 39.67 -13.46 5.02
CA TRP A 198 39.29 -14.86 5.13
C TRP A 198 37.76 -15.01 5.07
N VAL A 199 37.34 -16.15 4.52
CA VAL A 199 35.94 -16.52 4.44
C VAL A 199 35.76 -17.98 4.76
N ARG A 200 34.70 -18.28 5.50
CA ARG A 200 34.15 -19.63 5.64
C ARG A 200 32.81 -19.66 4.92
N ALA A 201 32.66 -20.56 3.97
CA ALA A 201 31.42 -20.84 3.26
C ALA A 201 30.93 -22.24 3.61
N GLU A 202 29.66 -22.37 3.94
CA GLU A 202 28.99 -23.63 4.26
C GLU A 202 27.73 -23.74 3.40
N GLY A 203 27.47 -24.90 2.83
CA GLY A 203 26.28 -25.13 2.02
C GLY A 203 26.07 -26.61 1.72
N PRO A 204 25.13 -26.95 0.81
CA PRO A 204 24.87 -28.34 0.43
C PRO A 204 26.13 -29.08 -0.07
N PHE A 205 27.04 -28.35 -0.72
CA PHE A 205 28.32 -28.87 -1.20
C PHE A 205 29.32 -29.21 -0.09
N GLY A 206 29.09 -28.78 1.16
CA GLY A 206 30.00 -28.97 2.29
C GLY A 206 30.57 -27.65 2.84
N VAL A 207 31.86 -27.63 3.18
CA VAL A 207 32.52 -26.50 3.86
C VAL A 207 33.77 -26.07 3.10
N LEU A 208 33.92 -24.76 2.88
CA LEU A 208 35.05 -24.13 2.22
C LEU A 208 35.62 -23.00 3.08
N ASP A 209 36.90 -23.09 3.43
CA ASP A 209 37.68 -22.00 4.01
C ASP A 209 38.62 -21.43 2.93
N ALA A 210 38.71 -20.10 2.80
CA ALA A 210 39.61 -19.42 1.87
C ALA A 210 40.13 -18.09 2.46
N LYS A 211 41.15 -17.48 1.83
CA LYS A 211 41.71 -16.18 2.26
C LYS A 211 41.10 -14.96 1.57
N GLY A 212 40.26 -15.16 0.58
CA GLY A 212 39.59 -14.09 -0.14
C GLY A 212 38.56 -14.67 -1.08
N TYR A 213 37.63 -13.84 -1.54
CA TYR A 213 36.57 -14.28 -2.43
C TYR A 213 36.07 -13.16 -3.35
N LEU A 214 35.43 -13.59 -4.43
CA LEU A 214 34.68 -12.74 -5.35
C LEU A 214 33.44 -13.52 -5.80
N LEU A 215 32.28 -12.92 -5.62
CA LEU A 215 30.99 -13.43 -6.04
C LEU A 215 30.44 -12.46 -7.08
N SER A 216 30.14 -12.95 -8.27
CA SER A 216 29.39 -12.22 -9.29
C SER A 216 28.01 -12.85 -9.40
N GLN A 217 26.98 -12.12 -8.95
CA GLN A 217 25.61 -12.62 -9.05
C GLN A 217 25.14 -12.72 -10.50
N HIS A 218 25.57 -11.79 -11.35
CA HIS A 218 25.20 -11.81 -12.76
C HIS A 218 25.79 -13.01 -13.50
N ASP A 219 27.08 -13.28 -13.30
CA ASP A 219 27.77 -14.35 -14.01
C ASP A 219 27.50 -15.73 -13.38
N GLY A 220 26.88 -15.77 -12.20
CA GLY A 220 26.73 -17.01 -11.42
C GLY A 220 28.08 -17.59 -10.96
N VAL A 221 29.10 -16.74 -10.83
CA VAL A 221 30.48 -17.17 -10.56
C VAL A 221 30.87 -16.84 -9.12
N ALA A 222 31.40 -17.84 -8.42
CA ALA A 222 32.06 -17.68 -7.13
C ALA A 222 33.53 -18.10 -7.26
N GLN A 223 34.44 -17.20 -6.94
CA GLN A 223 35.88 -17.43 -6.93
C GLN A 223 36.42 -17.28 -5.52
N PHE A 224 37.24 -18.23 -5.09
CA PHE A 224 37.88 -18.23 -3.78
C PHE A 224 39.39 -18.26 -3.98
N ARG A 225 40.12 -17.42 -3.24
CA ARG A 225 41.56 -17.18 -3.44
C ARG A 225 42.36 -17.53 -2.19
N GLY A 226 43.60 -17.95 -2.43
CA GLY A 226 44.58 -18.29 -1.40
C GLY A 226 44.52 -19.76 -0.93
N PRO A 227 45.32 -20.13 0.09
CA PRO A 227 45.23 -21.46 0.68
C PRO A 227 43.84 -21.65 1.26
N GLY A 228 43.21 -22.76 0.90
CA GLY A 228 41.86 -23.07 1.32
C GLY A 228 41.71 -24.54 1.69
N ARG A 229 40.76 -24.81 2.58
CA ARG A 229 40.34 -26.16 2.94
C ARG A 229 38.94 -26.34 2.40
N LEU A 230 38.75 -27.37 1.59
CA LEU A 230 37.44 -27.73 1.04
C LEU A 230 37.09 -29.16 1.49
N ILE A 231 35.95 -29.30 2.15
CA ILE A 231 35.36 -30.58 2.55
C ILE A 231 34.07 -30.72 1.74
N LEU A 232 34.00 -31.71 0.85
CA LEU A 232 32.79 -31.99 0.09
C LEU A 232 31.91 -32.97 0.84
N ASN A 233 30.60 -32.72 0.83
CA ASN A 233 29.63 -33.75 1.16
C ASN A 233 29.49 -34.66 -0.06
N ASP A 234 29.83 -35.94 0.09
CA ASP A 234 29.65 -36.95 -0.95
C ASP A 234 28.38 -37.77 -0.65
N ASP A 235 27.36 -37.60 -1.48
CA ASP A 235 26.08 -38.34 -1.41
C ASP A 235 26.04 -39.56 -2.36
N ARG A 236 27.14 -39.85 -3.07
CA ARG A 236 27.25 -40.97 -4.03
C ARG A 236 27.23 -42.37 -3.41
N GLY A 237 27.02 -42.50 -2.10
CA GLY A 237 26.92 -43.78 -1.38
C GLY A 237 25.49 -44.29 -1.12
N SER A 238 24.43 -43.53 -1.47
CA SER A 238 23.05 -43.85 -1.05
C SER A 238 22.23 -44.68 -2.05
N HIS A 239 22.78 -45.07 -3.21
CA HIS A 239 22.15 -46.09 -4.05
C HIS A 239 22.51 -47.48 -3.53
N SER A 240 21.65 -48.04 -2.68
CA SER A 240 21.59 -49.49 -2.46
C SER A 240 21.48 -50.19 -3.82
N GLN A 241 22.54 -50.90 -4.22
CA GLN A 241 22.45 -51.93 -5.24
C GLN A 241 21.45 -52.96 -4.74
N GLU A 242 20.22 -52.84 -5.19
CA GLU A 242 19.23 -53.90 -5.10
C GLU A 242 19.72 -55.01 -6.04
N GLY A 243 20.49 -55.92 -5.46
CA GLY A 243 21.03 -57.07 -6.15
C GLY A 243 19.89 -57.88 -6.77
N LYS A 244 19.90 -58.00 -8.09
CA LYS A 244 19.17 -59.04 -8.80
C LYS A 244 19.67 -60.39 -8.29
N ALA A 245 18.89 -61.06 -7.46
CA ALA A 245 19.00 -62.50 -7.29
C ALA A 245 18.30 -63.17 -8.48
N SER A 246 19.06 -64.02 -9.16
CA SER A 246 18.62 -64.93 -10.23
C SER A 246 17.68 -66.01 -9.72
#